data_AF-A0A3M1P264-F1
#
_entry.id   AF-A0A3M1P264-F1
#
_cell.length_a   1.000
_cell.length_b   1.000
_cell.length_c   1.000
_cell.angle_alpha   90.00
_cell.angle_beta   90.00
_cell.angle_gamma   90.00
#
_symmetry.space_group_name_H-M   'P 1'
#
loop_
_entity.id
_entity.type
_entity.pdbx_description
1 polymer ?
#
loop_
_entity_poly.entity_id
_entity_poly.type
_entity_poly.pdbx_seq_one_letter_code
_entity_poly.pdbx_strand_id
1 'polypeptide(L)'
;MAAKAKGSIVLKLLIVVLAAMLWATITIPNKIWTEEKRMTTIGRKNLETVYEAERFYYTRTNSYLPADSLEKLAAFIQNDSTIQVKQKINELTNALYNSIHSVLELPVFSALVPISQAVDEINGDLQFNTRYFNRYDHLVVQKDDILRDLEKFNTSVSFPNFARATLYVDSLYGLQERINEEDLQTTALLALRYVDSLEYLLPNVEMTAVDDFWGSEYTKIFNFVKDIKKTDLVKVTSVADRLKKFIDRINTAMKEFQQIDIQQNINLLDTQKQALSGIYNDFITHDNFLITQQPGILRLDEVDSMLIGFNQRNFTCPDTFDGTERYIISYKPNSTNLVVECPNLLNTFHERLMEATTPLQQVSWFPYLDKVRAHLDSTINYMNFVKERYRLIRLDKSGEVVLNLKEIVAEMQSLDNVLFYRYSQRVRTFIDTVQTEKKLSVLKPMVEDLLNPLDTLATRVETRQVGDLEKRLQFFGQKIQALDSLIDVRIKKDVPAIYPEYEKVFGIVEELKSTFNPQDAVNLRNARSSIEESLLEALNGYHERVYGVFTKKHINHGYISNGTKSWESED
;
A
#
# COMPACT_ATOMS: atom_id res chain seq x y z
N MET A 1 46.95 -33.40 -48.67
CA MET A 1 47.37 -32.49 -47.58
C MET A 1 46.44 -31.29 -47.59
N ALA A 2 45.44 -31.26 -46.71
CA ALA A 2 44.54 -30.12 -46.59
C ALA A 2 45.30 -28.97 -45.92
N ALA A 3 45.55 -27.89 -46.66
CA ALA A 3 46.15 -26.68 -46.12
C ALA A 3 45.26 -26.17 -44.98
N LYS A 4 45.78 -26.22 -43.75
CA LYS A 4 45.14 -25.72 -42.54
C LYS A 4 45.04 -24.21 -42.70
N ALA A 5 43.91 -23.73 -43.20
CA ALA A 5 43.65 -22.31 -43.36
C ALA A 5 43.88 -21.63 -42.00
N LYS A 6 44.93 -20.80 -41.91
CA LYS A 6 45.20 -19.97 -40.73
C LYS A 6 44.03 -19.00 -40.63
N GLY A 7 43.03 -19.35 -39.82
CA GLY A 7 41.87 -18.50 -39.59
C GLY A 7 42.32 -17.09 -39.24
N SER A 8 41.82 -16.11 -39.99
CA SER A 8 42.19 -14.70 -39.85
C SER A 8 42.06 -14.27 -38.39
N ILE A 9 43.15 -13.76 -37.82
CA ILE A 9 43.19 -13.23 -36.45
C ILE A 9 42.12 -12.14 -36.29
N VAL A 10 41.90 -11.34 -37.35
CA VAL A 10 40.87 -10.30 -37.41
C VAL A 10 39.48 -10.88 -37.21
N LEU A 11 39.17 -12.03 -37.81
CA LEU A 11 37.85 -12.67 -37.69
C LEU A 11 37.61 -13.22 -36.28
N LYS A 12 38.64 -13.76 -35.63
CA LYS A 12 38.54 -14.19 -34.22
C LYS A 12 38.31 -13.00 -33.29
N LEU A 13 39.03 -11.90 -33.51
CA LEU A 13 38.86 -10.65 -32.75
C LEU A 13 37.45 -10.09 -32.92
N LEU A 14 36.94 -10.07 -34.15
CA LEU A 14 35.59 -9.61 -34.46
C LEU A 14 34.51 -10.47 -33.80
N ILE A 15 34.64 -11.80 -33.80
CA ILE A 15 33.70 -12.69 -33.11
C ILE A 15 33.68 -12.40 -31.60
N VAL A 16 34.85 -12.22 -30.97
CA VAL A 16 34.94 -11.91 -29.53
C VAL A 16 34.27 -10.56 -29.23
N VAL A 17 34.51 -9.54 -30.07
CA VAL A 17 33.88 -8.23 -29.91
C VAL A 17 32.36 -8.30 -30.08
N LEU A 18 31.85 -9.02 -31.09
CA LEU A 18 30.42 -9.20 -31.29
C LEU A 18 29.75 -9.99 -30.15
N ALA A 19 30.42 -11.03 -29.64
CA ALA A 19 29.94 -11.78 -28.48
C ALA A 19 29.89 -10.92 -27.22
N ALA A 20 30.89 -10.06 -27.01
CA ALA A 20 30.91 -9.10 -25.90
C ALA A 20 29.81 -8.03 -26.05
N MET A 21 29.58 -7.51 -27.25
CA MET A 21 28.48 -6.59 -27.53
C MET A 21 27.12 -7.25 -27.27
N LEU A 22 26.91 -8.48 -27.75
CA LEU A 22 25.67 -9.23 -27.52
C LEU A 22 25.43 -9.49 -26.02
N TRP A 23 26.49 -9.82 -25.28
CA TRP A 23 26.39 -9.99 -23.83
C TRP A 23 26.03 -8.68 -23.13
N ALA A 24 26.65 -7.56 -23.54
CA ALA A 24 26.36 -6.23 -23.00
C ALA A 24 24.92 -5.76 -23.30
N THR A 25 24.41 -6.00 -24.52
CA THR A 25 23.04 -5.61 -24.91
C THR A 25 21.95 -6.38 -24.17
N ILE A 26 22.27 -7.54 -23.59
CA ILE A 26 21.33 -8.31 -22.76
C ILE A 26 21.48 -7.93 -21.28
N THR A 27 22.72 -7.83 -20.78
CA THR A 27 22.97 -7.65 -19.34
C THR A 27 22.76 -6.23 -18.83
N ILE A 28 23.11 -5.22 -19.63
CA ILE A 28 23.01 -3.81 -19.22
C ILE A 28 21.55 -3.38 -19.05
N PRO A 29 20.62 -3.62 -20.01
CA PRO A 29 19.21 -3.26 -19.84
C PRO A 29 18.57 -3.95 -18.63
N ASN A 30 18.86 -5.24 -18.42
CA ASN A 30 18.30 -5.97 -17.29
C ASN A 30 18.76 -5.38 -15.94
N LYS A 31 20.03 -4.96 -15.85
CA LYS A 31 20.56 -4.27 -14.67
C LYS A 31 19.87 -2.92 -14.46
N ILE A 32 19.69 -2.13 -15.52
CA ILE A 32 19.00 -0.84 -15.48
C ILE A 32 17.56 -1.01 -15.00
N TRP A 33 16.78 -1.91 -15.61
CA TRP A 33 15.38 -2.16 -15.21
C TRP A 33 15.23 -2.67 -13.78
N THR A 34 16.16 -3.53 -13.34
CA THR A 34 16.18 -4.01 -11.95
C THR A 34 16.47 -2.86 -10.99
N GLU A 35 17.37 -1.96 -11.35
CA GLU A 35 17.68 -0.77 -10.57
C GLU A 35 16.50 0.20 -10.52
N GLU A 36 15.86 0.51 -11.64
CA GLU A 36 14.64 1.34 -11.72
C GLU A 36 13.52 0.80 -10.83
N LYS A 37 13.25 -0.51 -10.92
CA LYS A 37 12.23 -1.17 -10.08
C LYS A 37 12.59 -1.09 -8.61
N ARG A 38 13.87 -1.32 -8.27
CA ARG A 38 14.37 -1.22 -6.89
C ARG A 38 14.23 0.21 -6.37
N MET A 39 14.61 1.23 -7.12
CA MET A 39 14.53 2.64 -6.73
C MET A 39 13.08 3.06 -6.53
N THR A 40 12.18 2.69 -7.44
CA THR A 40 10.73 2.93 -7.31
C THR A 40 10.17 2.28 -6.06
N THR A 41 10.53 1.02 -5.79
CA THR A 41 10.07 0.28 -4.61
C THR A 41 10.57 0.94 -3.32
N ILE A 42 11.86 1.31 -3.27
CA ILE A 42 12.44 2.03 -2.12
C ILE A 42 11.77 3.40 -1.95
N GLY A 43 11.58 4.12 -3.05
CA GLY A 43 10.99 5.45 -3.05
C GLY A 43 9.56 5.47 -2.53
N ARG A 44 8.72 4.53 -2.98
CA ARG A 44 7.35 4.37 -2.48
C ARG A 44 7.31 3.88 -1.04
N LYS A 45 8.18 2.91 -0.67
CA LYS A 45 8.30 2.43 0.71
C LYS A 45 8.75 3.53 1.67
N ASN A 46 9.72 4.34 1.29
CA ASN A 46 10.18 5.47 2.10
C ASN A 46 9.06 6.51 2.29
N LEU A 47 8.33 6.82 1.22
CA LEU A 47 7.20 7.75 1.26
C LEU A 47 6.10 7.25 2.22
N GLU A 48 5.73 5.97 2.13
CA GLU A 48 4.79 5.31 3.05
C GLU A 48 5.30 5.29 4.50
N THR A 49 6.58 4.98 4.69
CA THR A 49 7.21 5.01 6.02
C THR A 49 7.12 6.40 6.65
N VAL A 50 7.44 7.46 5.89
CA VAL A 50 7.34 8.85 6.36
C VAL A 50 5.89 9.22 6.69
N TYR A 51 4.95 8.81 5.84
CA TYR A 51 3.51 9.04 6.07
C TYR A 51 3.01 8.40 7.37
N GLU A 52 3.31 7.11 7.58
CA GLU A 52 2.89 6.40 8.80
C GLU A 52 3.63 6.91 10.05
N ALA A 53 4.89 7.34 9.91
CA ALA A 53 5.63 8.00 10.99
C ALA A 53 4.94 9.29 11.46
N GLU A 54 4.58 10.19 10.54
CA GLU A 54 3.85 11.43 10.86
C GLU A 54 2.46 11.14 11.46
N ARG A 55 1.75 10.13 10.94
CA ARG A 55 0.45 9.71 11.47
C ARG A 55 0.56 9.12 12.88
N PHE A 56 1.60 8.35 13.15
CA PHE A 56 1.91 7.84 14.48
C PHE A 56 2.17 9.00 15.46
N TYR A 57 2.99 9.97 15.06
CA TYR A 57 3.26 11.17 15.85
C TYR A 57 1.99 11.98 16.15
N TYR A 58 1.16 12.21 15.13
CA TYR A 58 -0.12 12.91 15.28
C TYR A 58 -1.05 12.19 16.27
N THR A 59 -1.15 10.87 16.20
CA THR A 59 -1.98 10.07 17.11
C THR A 59 -1.54 10.22 18.57
N ARG A 60 -0.25 10.46 18.82
CA ARG A 60 0.31 10.64 20.17
C ARG A 60 0.26 12.08 20.68
N THR A 61 0.42 13.06 19.81
CA THR A 61 0.60 14.48 20.21
C THR A 61 -0.55 15.39 19.79
N ASN A 62 -1.46 14.90 18.96
CA ASN A 62 -2.55 15.66 18.34
C ASN A 62 -2.08 16.84 17.46
N SER A 63 -0.85 16.76 16.95
CA SER A 63 -0.23 17.76 16.07
C SER A 63 0.77 17.10 15.13
N TYR A 64 1.03 17.69 13.95
CA TYR A 64 2.10 17.27 13.05
C TYR A 64 3.40 18.02 13.35
N LEU A 65 4.53 17.39 13.03
CA LEU A 65 5.82 18.06 13.10
C LEU A 65 5.99 19.03 11.92
N PRO A 66 6.74 20.14 12.09
CA PRO A 66 7.15 20.96 10.96
C PRO A 66 7.92 20.12 9.93
N ALA A 67 7.70 20.39 8.63
CA ALA A 67 8.25 19.62 7.51
C ALA A 67 9.78 19.40 7.57
N ASP A 68 10.53 20.30 8.21
CA ASP A 68 11.98 20.25 8.33
C ASP A 68 12.49 19.44 9.54
N SER A 69 11.65 18.61 10.16
CA SER A 69 11.98 17.94 11.44
C SER A 69 11.85 16.42 11.46
N LEU A 70 12.08 15.77 10.31
CA LEU A 70 12.19 14.30 10.20
C LEU A 70 13.15 13.68 11.21
N GLU A 71 14.24 14.35 11.57
CA GLU A 71 15.16 13.89 12.61
C GLU A 71 14.48 13.81 13.99
N LYS A 72 13.63 14.80 14.31
CA LYS A 72 12.85 14.79 15.56
C LYS A 72 11.80 13.70 15.54
N LEU A 73 11.21 13.43 14.37
CA LEU A 73 10.26 12.34 14.19
C LEU A 73 10.93 10.98 14.43
N ALA A 74 12.11 10.77 13.86
CA ALA A 74 12.88 9.54 14.08
C ALA A 74 13.29 9.39 15.55
N ALA A 75 13.77 10.46 16.18
CA ALA A 75 14.09 10.44 17.60
C ALA A 75 12.84 10.15 18.47
N PHE A 76 11.67 10.68 18.11
CA PHE A 76 10.42 10.40 18.81
C PHE A 76 10.05 8.91 18.73
N ILE A 77 10.10 8.32 17.53
CA ILE A 77 9.77 6.90 17.31
C ILE A 77 10.76 5.99 18.01
N GLN A 78 12.06 6.29 17.93
CA GLN A 78 13.11 5.52 18.59
C GLN A 78 13.01 5.56 20.13
N ASN A 79 12.46 6.64 20.69
CA ASN A 79 12.23 6.78 22.11
C ASN A 79 10.83 6.31 22.56
N ASP A 80 9.98 5.84 21.65
CA ASP A 80 8.64 5.35 22.00
C ASP A 80 8.73 3.96 22.66
N SER A 81 8.48 3.93 23.96
CA SER A 81 8.53 2.69 24.75
C SER A 81 7.61 1.58 24.24
N THR A 82 6.48 1.89 23.60
CA THR A 82 5.53 0.86 23.13
C THR A 82 6.07 0.12 21.91
N ILE A 83 6.67 0.85 20.96
CA ILE A 83 7.32 0.25 19.79
C ILE A 83 8.54 -0.56 20.21
N GLN A 84 9.37 -0.02 21.11
CA GLN A 84 10.57 -0.72 21.61
C GLN A 84 10.20 -2.03 22.33
N VAL A 85 9.12 -2.03 23.13
CA VAL A 85 8.62 -3.25 23.78
C VAL A 85 8.16 -4.28 22.75
N LYS A 86 7.37 -3.89 21.73
CA LYS A 86 6.94 -4.81 20.66
C LYS A 86 8.12 -5.40 19.89
N GLN A 87 9.12 -4.57 19.54
CA GLN A 87 10.35 -5.04 18.90
C GLN A 87 11.07 -6.06 19.77
N LYS A 88 11.23 -5.76 21.06
CA LYS A 88 11.89 -6.66 22.01
C LYS A 88 11.14 -7.98 22.15
N ILE A 89 9.81 -7.95 22.24
CA ILE A 89 8.99 -9.18 22.24
C ILE A 89 9.22 -9.99 20.97
N ASN A 90 9.26 -9.33 19.79
CA ASN A 90 9.51 -10.02 18.54
C ASN A 90 10.90 -10.69 18.49
N GLU A 91 11.94 -10.01 18.94
CA GLU A 91 13.30 -10.55 19.03
C GLU A 91 13.36 -11.76 19.97
N LEU A 92 12.78 -11.65 21.17
CA LEU A 92 12.75 -12.72 22.16
C LEU A 92 11.89 -13.92 21.71
N THR A 93 10.76 -13.65 21.05
CA THR A 93 9.91 -14.69 20.45
C THR A 93 10.67 -15.47 19.39
N ASN A 94 11.37 -14.77 18.48
CA ASN A 94 12.16 -15.41 17.43
C ASN A 94 13.33 -16.20 18.00
N ALA A 95 13.99 -15.71 19.06
CA ALA A 95 15.03 -16.46 19.75
C ALA A 95 14.49 -17.78 20.33
N LEU A 96 13.35 -17.74 21.03
CA LEU A 96 12.70 -18.92 21.58
C LEU A 96 12.25 -19.88 20.46
N TYR A 97 11.58 -19.36 19.42
CA TYR A 97 11.14 -20.15 18.27
C TYR A 97 12.30 -20.91 17.63
N ASN A 98 13.41 -20.23 17.35
CA ASN A 98 14.59 -20.82 16.73
C ASN A 98 15.26 -21.86 17.65
N SER A 99 15.25 -21.64 18.96
CA SER A 99 15.78 -22.61 19.93
C SER A 99 14.92 -23.87 19.99
N ILE A 100 13.58 -23.75 20.02
CA ILE A 100 12.68 -24.91 19.96
C ILE A 100 12.85 -25.62 18.61
N HIS A 101 12.94 -24.87 17.51
CA HIS A 101 13.17 -25.42 16.19
C HIS A 101 14.46 -26.24 16.13
N SER A 102 15.55 -25.71 16.68
CA SER A 102 16.86 -26.38 16.70
C SER A 102 16.83 -27.68 17.51
N VAL A 103 16.00 -27.76 18.55
CA VAL A 103 15.70 -29.03 19.24
C VAL A 103 15.00 -29.97 18.27
N LEU A 104 13.89 -29.55 17.65
CA LEU A 104 13.08 -30.40 16.77
C LEU A 104 13.82 -30.89 15.51
N GLU A 105 14.83 -30.16 15.05
CA GLU A 105 15.69 -30.56 13.92
C GLU A 105 16.72 -31.64 14.25
N LEU A 106 16.87 -32.04 15.53
CA LEU A 106 17.79 -33.12 15.88
C LEU A 106 17.40 -34.44 15.15
N PRO A 107 18.38 -35.22 14.66
CA PRO A 107 18.12 -36.46 13.93
C PRO A 107 17.16 -37.41 14.64
N VAL A 108 17.32 -37.56 15.96
CA VAL A 108 16.47 -38.44 16.77
C VAL A 108 14.98 -38.04 16.74
N PHE A 109 14.67 -36.75 16.71
CA PHE A 109 13.28 -36.27 16.69
C PHE A 109 12.72 -36.19 15.28
N SER A 110 13.53 -35.80 14.29
CA SER A 110 13.12 -35.87 12.88
C SER A 110 12.80 -37.29 12.40
N ALA A 111 13.33 -38.33 13.08
CA ALA A 111 12.93 -39.72 12.89
C ALA A 111 11.69 -40.12 13.71
N LEU A 112 11.44 -39.55 14.90
CA LEU A 112 10.26 -39.88 15.72
C LEU A 112 8.96 -39.26 15.19
N VAL A 113 9.01 -38.01 14.72
CA VAL A 113 7.83 -37.25 14.28
C VAL A 113 7.07 -37.95 13.15
N PRO A 114 7.73 -38.43 12.07
CA PRO A 114 7.02 -39.09 10.98
C PRO A 114 6.33 -40.39 11.41
N ILE A 115 6.79 -41.02 12.50
CA ILE A 115 6.18 -42.22 13.08
C ILE A 115 4.86 -41.85 13.75
N SER A 116 4.88 -40.89 14.69
CA SER A 116 3.68 -40.40 15.39
C SER A 116 2.62 -39.92 14.40
N GLN A 117 3.01 -39.02 13.50
CA GLN A 117 2.13 -38.45 12.48
C GLN A 117 1.52 -39.53 11.57
N ALA A 118 2.28 -40.56 11.21
CA ALA A 118 1.75 -41.64 10.38
C ALA A 118 0.76 -42.53 11.11
N VAL A 119 0.95 -42.78 12.41
CA VAL A 119 -0.01 -43.53 13.23
C VAL A 119 -1.33 -42.78 13.31
N ASP A 120 -1.28 -41.46 13.58
CA ASP A 120 -2.47 -40.61 13.62
C ASP A 120 -3.16 -40.50 12.25
N GLU A 121 -2.38 -40.37 11.16
CA GLU A 121 -2.91 -40.37 9.79
C GLU A 121 -3.58 -41.71 9.44
N ILE A 122 -3.02 -42.85 9.87
CA ILE A 122 -3.67 -44.16 9.69
C ILE A 122 -5.00 -44.19 10.45
N ASN A 123 -5.00 -43.79 11.72
CA ASN A 123 -6.22 -43.76 12.54
C ASN A 123 -7.29 -42.87 11.91
N GLY A 124 -6.94 -41.64 11.53
CA GLY A 124 -7.83 -40.69 10.89
C GLY A 124 -8.37 -41.20 9.54
N ASP A 125 -7.51 -41.78 8.69
CA ASP A 125 -7.91 -42.26 7.37
C ASP A 125 -8.83 -43.50 7.47
N LEU A 126 -8.57 -44.41 8.42
CA LEU A 126 -9.44 -45.56 8.68
C LEU A 126 -10.82 -45.12 9.21
N GLN A 127 -10.86 -44.18 10.14
CA GLN A 127 -12.11 -43.64 10.67
C GLN A 127 -12.92 -42.93 9.59
N PHE A 128 -12.29 -42.03 8.82
CA PHE A 128 -12.94 -41.26 7.76
C PHE A 128 -13.54 -42.16 6.65
N ASN A 129 -12.87 -43.27 6.34
CA ASN A 129 -13.30 -44.20 5.29
C ASN A 129 -14.23 -45.32 5.77
N THR A 130 -14.69 -45.30 7.04
CA THR A 130 -15.54 -46.35 7.63
C THR A 130 -16.74 -46.74 6.75
N ARG A 131 -17.41 -45.74 6.14
CA ARG A 131 -18.58 -45.98 5.27
C ARG A 131 -18.32 -46.92 4.09
N TYR A 132 -17.08 -46.95 3.59
CA TYR A 132 -16.68 -47.80 2.48
C TYR A 132 -16.45 -49.24 2.95
N PHE A 133 -15.91 -49.40 4.15
CA PHE A 133 -15.63 -50.72 4.73
C PHE A 133 -16.90 -51.46 5.15
N ASN A 134 -17.97 -50.75 5.54
CA ASN A 134 -19.25 -51.35 5.97
C ASN A 134 -19.93 -52.27 4.95
N ARG A 135 -19.49 -52.29 3.68
CA ARG A 135 -19.95 -53.25 2.65
C ARG A 135 -19.29 -54.62 2.76
N TYR A 136 -18.25 -54.74 3.58
CA TYR A 136 -17.37 -55.90 3.68
C TYR A 136 -17.09 -56.22 5.15
N ASP A 137 -17.87 -57.13 5.75
CA ASP A 137 -17.79 -57.45 7.18
C ASP A 137 -16.35 -57.74 7.67
N HIS A 138 -15.58 -58.51 6.88
CA HIS A 138 -14.19 -58.81 7.21
C HIS A 138 -13.27 -57.58 7.23
N LEU A 139 -13.51 -56.56 6.40
CA LEU A 139 -12.74 -55.32 6.40
C LEU A 139 -13.11 -54.44 7.60
N VAL A 140 -14.37 -54.45 8.03
CA VAL A 140 -14.79 -53.73 9.24
C VAL A 140 -14.06 -54.29 10.46
N VAL A 141 -14.07 -55.62 10.62
CA VAL A 141 -13.37 -56.30 11.73
C VAL A 141 -11.87 -56.01 11.71
N GLN A 142 -11.21 -56.16 10.55
CA GLN A 142 -9.78 -55.85 10.42
C GLN A 142 -9.47 -54.38 10.75
N LYS A 143 -10.29 -53.44 10.27
CA LYS A 143 -10.14 -52.00 10.54
C LYS A 143 -10.31 -51.70 12.04
N ASP A 144 -11.32 -52.26 12.69
CA ASP A 144 -11.56 -52.05 14.12
C ASP A 144 -10.44 -52.66 14.98
N ASP A 145 -9.92 -53.83 14.58
CA ASP A 145 -8.77 -54.45 15.24
C ASP A 145 -7.50 -53.59 15.10
N ILE A 146 -7.23 -53.06 13.89
CA ILE A 146 -6.09 -52.15 13.65
C ILE A 146 -6.23 -50.87 14.48
N LEU A 147 -7.41 -50.23 14.49
CA LEU A 147 -7.64 -49.00 15.27
C LEU A 147 -7.41 -49.23 16.77
N ARG A 148 -7.97 -50.33 17.31
CA ARG A 148 -7.82 -50.69 18.73
C ARG A 148 -6.36 -50.96 19.10
N ASP A 149 -5.60 -51.57 18.22
CA ASP A 149 -4.20 -51.90 18.49
C ASP A 149 -3.30 -50.66 18.31
N LEU A 150 -3.52 -49.84 17.28
CA LEU A 150 -2.78 -48.57 17.09
C LEU A 150 -3.04 -47.54 18.18
N GLU A 151 -4.22 -47.53 18.81
CA GLU A 151 -4.48 -46.70 19.99
C GLU A 151 -3.48 -46.99 21.13
N LYS A 152 -3.03 -48.25 21.24
CA LYS A 152 -2.03 -48.65 22.24
C LYS A 152 -0.63 -48.14 21.90
N PHE A 153 -0.34 -47.73 20.67
CA PHE A 153 0.99 -47.26 20.28
C PHE A 153 1.42 -46.04 21.10
N ASN A 154 0.50 -45.10 21.33
CA ASN A 154 0.79 -43.87 22.09
C ASN A 154 0.69 -44.05 23.62
N THR A 155 0.19 -45.21 24.10
CA THR A 155 -0.02 -45.47 25.54
C THR A 155 0.52 -46.84 25.98
N SER A 156 1.45 -47.42 25.23
CA SER A 156 1.88 -48.80 25.43
C SER A 156 2.64 -48.97 26.75
N VAL A 157 2.24 -49.99 27.51
CA VAL A 157 2.98 -50.41 28.71
C VAL A 157 4.27 -51.17 28.37
N SER A 158 4.42 -51.66 27.13
CA SER A 158 5.58 -52.43 26.68
C SER A 158 6.74 -51.55 26.22
N PHE A 159 6.47 -50.30 25.87
CA PHE A 159 7.47 -49.31 25.44
C PHE A 159 7.12 -47.90 25.95
N PRO A 160 7.01 -47.74 27.30
CA PRO A 160 6.52 -46.51 27.89
C PRO A 160 7.44 -45.31 27.64
N ASN A 161 8.75 -45.52 27.49
CA ASN A 161 9.68 -44.41 27.25
C ASN A 161 9.58 -43.89 25.82
N PHE A 162 9.41 -44.79 24.84
CA PHE A 162 9.14 -44.41 23.46
C PHE A 162 7.87 -43.55 23.35
N ALA A 163 6.75 -44.06 23.88
CA ALA A 163 5.46 -43.39 23.81
C ALA A 163 5.50 -42.00 24.45
N ARG A 164 6.15 -41.85 25.62
CA ARG A 164 6.33 -40.56 26.28
C ARG A 164 7.27 -39.63 25.51
N ALA A 165 8.35 -40.14 24.94
CA ALA A 165 9.26 -39.33 24.14
C ALA A 165 8.52 -38.72 22.95
N THR A 166 7.74 -39.52 22.23
CA THR A 166 6.89 -39.06 21.13
C THR A 166 5.91 -37.96 21.58
N LEU A 167 5.20 -38.17 22.70
CA LEU A 167 4.28 -37.17 23.26
C LEU A 167 4.97 -35.84 23.58
N TYR A 168 6.19 -35.86 24.13
CA TYR A 168 6.93 -34.64 24.43
C TYR A 168 7.46 -33.93 23.18
N VAL A 169 7.85 -34.68 22.15
CA VAL A 169 8.19 -34.10 20.84
C VAL A 169 6.98 -33.43 20.21
N ASP A 170 5.82 -34.09 20.20
CA ASP A 170 4.58 -33.52 19.68
C ASP A 170 4.16 -32.28 20.48
N SER A 171 4.37 -32.30 21.80
CA SER A 171 4.14 -31.13 22.66
C SER A 171 5.07 -29.96 22.34
N LEU A 172 6.33 -30.21 21.96
CA LEU A 172 7.26 -29.16 21.50
C LEU A 172 6.83 -28.55 20.17
N TYR A 173 6.35 -29.35 19.21
CA TYR A 173 5.74 -28.81 17.98
C TYR A 173 4.52 -27.93 18.31
N GLY A 174 3.63 -28.41 19.17
CA GLY A 174 2.44 -27.66 19.58
C GLY A 174 2.77 -26.36 20.32
N LEU A 175 3.89 -26.30 21.05
CA LEU A 175 4.39 -25.04 21.63
C LEU A 175 4.97 -24.11 20.55
N GLN A 176 5.73 -24.64 19.60
CA GLN A 176 6.31 -23.86 18.51
C GLN A 176 5.21 -23.18 17.66
N GLU A 177 4.15 -23.92 17.33
CA GLU A 177 3.04 -23.39 16.52
C GLU A 177 2.22 -22.32 17.25
N ARG A 178 2.09 -22.43 18.57
CA ARG A 178 1.26 -21.55 19.42
C ARG A 178 2.08 -20.57 20.27
N ILE A 179 3.33 -20.33 19.89
CA ILE A 179 4.24 -19.43 20.62
C ILE A 179 3.71 -17.99 20.74
N ASN A 180 2.77 -17.60 19.88
CA ASN A 180 2.09 -16.31 19.90
C ASN A 180 0.80 -16.28 20.74
N GLU A 181 0.34 -17.42 21.25
CA GLU A 181 -0.88 -17.55 22.06
C GLU A 181 -0.57 -17.53 23.56
N GLU A 182 0.64 -17.91 23.93
CA GLU A 182 1.07 -18.08 25.32
C GLU A 182 2.18 -17.10 25.71
N ASP A 183 2.25 -16.85 27.01
CA ASP A 183 3.34 -16.15 27.68
C ASP A 183 4.72 -16.76 27.33
N LEU A 184 5.70 -15.91 26.98
CA LEU A 184 7.03 -16.38 26.56
C LEU A 184 7.77 -17.09 27.70
N GLN A 185 7.61 -16.65 28.96
CA GLN A 185 8.22 -17.32 30.11
C GLN A 185 7.66 -18.73 30.30
N THR A 186 6.34 -18.86 30.27
CA THR A 186 5.63 -20.14 30.38
C THR A 186 6.02 -21.07 29.23
N THR A 187 6.04 -20.57 28.00
CA THR A 187 6.43 -21.35 26.82
C THR A 187 7.87 -21.87 26.94
N ALA A 188 8.82 -21.00 27.31
CA ALA A 188 10.22 -21.39 27.51
C ALA A 188 10.39 -22.42 28.63
N LEU A 189 9.67 -22.26 29.75
CA LEU A 189 9.70 -23.20 30.87
C LEU A 189 9.11 -24.56 30.49
N LEU A 190 8.00 -24.59 29.75
CA LEU A 190 7.41 -25.83 29.25
C LEU A 190 8.34 -26.53 28.26
N ALA A 191 8.93 -25.79 27.33
CA ALA A 191 9.90 -26.33 26.39
C ALA A 191 11.11 -26.94 27.11
N LEU A 192 11.63 -26.28 28.15
CA LEU A 192 12.71 -26.82 28.99
C LEU A 192 12.31 -28.12 29.67
N ARG A 193 11.11 -28.19 30.27
CA ARG A 193 10.62 -29.40 30.92
C ARG A 193 10.45 -30.56 29.96
N TYR A 194 10.02 -30.29 28.73
CA TYR A 194 9.91 -31.32 27.69
C TYR A 194 11.29 -31.79 27.25
N VAL A 195 12.24 -30.89 27.04
CA VAL A 195 13.63 -31.24 26.71
C VAL A 195 14.29 -32.05 27.83
N ASP A 196 14.11 -31.66 29.10
CA ASP A 196 14.59 -32.42 30.27
C ASP A 196 14.01 -33.84 30.30
N SER A 197 12.72 -33.98 29.99
CA SER A 197 12.06 -35.28 29.93
C SER A 197 12.61 -36.12 28.79
N LEU A 198 12.85 -35.53 27.62
CA LEU A 198 13.43 -36.21 26.46
C LEU A 198 14.85 -36.69 26.73
N GLU A 199 15.68 -35.89 27.38
CA GLU A 199 17.04 -36.28 27.79
C GLU A 199 17.03 -37.54 28.68
N TYR A 200 16.07 -37.64 29.60
CA TYR A 200 15.89 -38.80 30.45
C TYR A 200 15.33 -40.04 29.72
N LEU A 201 14.37 -39.83 28.82
CA LEU A 201 13.63 -40.93 28.18
C LEU A 201 14.40 -41.58 27.03
N LEU A 202 15.08 -40.78 26.19
CA LEU A 202 15.77 -41.25 24.98
C LEU A 202 16.75 -42.42 25.20
N PRO A 203 17.65 -42.40 26.21
CA PRO A 203 18.57 -43.52 26.43
C PRO A 203 17.86 -44.81 26.91
N ASN A 204 16.60 -44.73 27.33
CA ASN A 204 15.83 -45.83 27.88
C ASN A 204 14.71 -46.33 26.95
N VAL A 205 14.71 -45.89 25.67
CA VAL A 205 13.70 -46.28 24.69
C VAL A 205 13.77 -47.78 24.43
N GLU A 206 12.63 -48.47 24.57
CA GLU A 206 12.51 -49.92 24.45
C GLU A 206 12.41 -50.37 22.98
N MET A 207 13.40 -50.06 22.14
CA MET A 207 13.31 -50.25 20.68
C MET A 207 12.95 -51.67 20.24
N THR A 208 13.45 -52.71 20.90
CA THR A 208 13.06 -54.10 20.58
C THR A 208 11.56 -54.31 20.74
N ALA A 209 10.95 -53.77 21.80
CA ALA A 209 9.51 -53.91 22.03
C ALA A 209 8.69 -53.07 21.03
N VAL A 210 9.21 -51.91 20.62
CA VAL A 210 8.61 -51.08 19.56
C VAL A 210 8.65 -51.82 18.23
N ASP A 211 9.79 -52.45 17.88
CA ASP A 211 9.96 -53.22 16.64
C ASP A 211 9.05 -54.44 16.59
N ASP A 212 8.94 -55.18 17.69
CA ASP A 212 8.06 -56.35 17.79
C ASP A 212 6.58 -55.95 17.60
N PHE A 213 6.16 -54.87 18.29
CA PHE A 213 4.82 -54.33 18.15
C PHE A 213 4.56 -53.85 16.72
N TRP A 214 5.44 -53.01 16.18
CA TRP A 214 5.28 -52.44 14.84
C TRP A 214 5.36 -53.51 13.75
N GLY A 215 6.20 -54.53 13.87
CA GLY A 215 6.26 -55.64 12.92
C GLY A 215 4.95 -56.42 12.83
N SER A 216 4.28 -56.62 13.97
CA SER A 216 2.93 -57.19 14.04
C SER A 216 1.91 -56.27 13.35
N GLU A 217 1.86 -54.99 13.71
CA GLU A 217 0.89 -54.04 13.16
C GLU A 217 1.11 -53.78 11.67
N TYR A 218 2.36 -53.67 11.23
CA TYR A 218 2.73 -53.58 9.82
C TYR A 218 2.15 -54.74 9.02
N THR A 219 2.28 -55.98 9.52
CA THR A 219 1.77 -57.17 8.84
C THR A 219 0.24 -57.14 8.74
N LYS A 220 -0.45 -56.70 9.81
CA LYS A 220 -1.91 -56.52 9.81
C LYS A 220 -2.35 -55.48 8.79
N ILE A 221 -1.78 -54.28 8.83
CA ILE A 221 -2.15 -53.18 7.94
C ILE A 221 -1.81 -53.51 6.48
N PHE A 222 -0.66 -54.16 6.24
CA PHE A 222 -0.28 -54.59 4.89
C PHE A 222 -1.24 -55.64 4.30
N ASN A 223 -1.71 -56.58 5.12
CA ASN A 223 -2.73 -57.54 4.71
C ASN A 223 -4.09 -56.86 4.48
N PHE A 224 -4.48 -55.92 5.34
CA PHE A 224 -5.68 -55.11 5.16
C PHE A 224 -5.63 -54.31 3.84
N VAL A 225 -4.49 -53.70 3.51
CA VAL A 225 -4.27 -53.03 2.21
C VAL A 225 -4.44 -54.01 1.04
N LYS A 226 -3.89 -55.24 1.14
CA LYS A 226 -4.07 -56.27 0.10
C LYS A 226 -5.53 -56.68 -0.05
N ASP A 227 -6.26 -56.80 1.05
CA ASP A 227 -7.67 -57.19 1.03
C ASP A 227 -8.54 -56.08 0.44
N ILE A 228 -8.32 -54.81 0.79
CA ILE A 228 -8.98 -53.68 0.12
C ILE A 228 -8.73 -53.73 -1.40
N LYS A 229 -7.49 -54.02 -1.83
CA LYS A 229 -7.13 -54.11 -3.26
C LYS A 229 -7.82 -55.23 -4.03
N LYS A 230 -8.40 -56.23 -3.35
CA LYS A 230 -9.20 -57.30 -3.97
C LYS A 230 -10.69 -56.93 -4.11
N THR A 231 -11.14 -55.84 -3.49
CA THR A 231 -12.54 -55.38 -3.53
C THR A 231 -12.79 -54.33 -4.62
N ASP A 232 -14.03 -53.85 -4.75
CA ASP A 232 -14.34 -52.73 -5.65
C ASP A 232 -13.90 -51.37 -5.10
N LEU A 233 -13.45 -51.31 -3.83
CA LEU A 233 -13.09 -50.08 -3.13
C LEU A 233 -11.96 -49.31 -3.80
N VAL A 234 -11.02 -50.01 -4.46
CA VAL A 234 -9.95 -49.37 -5.24
C VAL A 234 -10.45 -48.47 -6.37
N LYS A 235 -11.71 -48.60 -6.79
CA LYS A 235 -12.33 -47.73 -7.79
C LYS A 235 -12.94 -46.46 -7.20
N VAL A 236 -13.19 -46.42 -5.90
CA VAL A 236 -13.96 -45.35 -5.23
C VAL A 236 -13.19 -44.65 -4.10
N THR A 237 -12.05 -45.19 -3.67
CA THR A 237 -11.17 -44.57 -2.67
C THR A 237 -9.71 -44.97 -2.88
N SER A 238 -8.79 -44.06 -2.57
CA SER A 238 -7.34 -44.30 -2.55
C SER A 238 -6.80 -44.69 -1.16
N VAL A 239 -7.67 -45.07 -0.22
CA VAL A 239 -7.29 -45.44 1.16
C VAL A 239 -6.21 -46.53 1.20
N ALA A 240 -6.28 -47.53 0.32
CA ALA A 240 -5.26 -48.59 0.28
C ALA A 240 -3.87 -48.07 -0.07
N ASP A 241 -3.76 -47.09 -0.98
CA ASP A 241 -2.49 -46.52 -1.39
C ASP A 241 -1.96 -45.51 -0.35
N ARG A 242 -2.85 -44.75 0.30
CA ARG A 242 -2.48 -43.87 1.42
C ARG A 242 -1.97 -44.65 2.62
N LEU A 243 -2.71 -45.68 3.06
CA LEU A 243 -2.28 -46.56 4.15
C LEU A 243 -0.92 -47.20 3.85
N LYS A 244 -0.70 -47.66 2.60
CA LYS A 244 0.61 -48.17 2.19
C LYS A 244 1.71 -47.11 2.36
N LYS A 245 1.46 -45.88 1.92
CA LYS A 245 2.41 -44.78 2.07
C LYS A 245 2.73 -44.49 3.55
N PHE A 246 1.72 -44.52 4.42
CA PHE A 246 1.90 -44.26 5.85
C PHE A 246 2.73 -45.35 6.53
N ILE A 247 2.46 -46.64 6.28
CA ILE A 247 3.26 -47.73 6.86
C ILE A 247 4.69 -47.77 6.30
N ASP A 248 4.89 -47.42 5.01
CA ASP A 248 6.22 -47.31 4.40
C ASP A 248 7.01 -46.14 5.02
N ARG A 249 6.33 -45.02 5.36
CA ARG A 249 6.93 -43.89 6.08
C ARG A 249 7.37 -44.29 7.49
N ILE A 250 6.53 -45.01 8.25
CA ILE A 250 6.90 -45.50 9.59
C ILE A 250 8.11 -46.44 9.50
N ASN A 251 8.09 -47.41 8.59
CA ASN A 251 9.23 -48.32 8.40
C ASN A 251 10.54 -47.61 8.07
N THR A 252 10.48 -46.53 7.27
CA THR A 252 11.65 -45.74 6.90
C THR A 252 12.19 -44.99 8.11
N ALA A 253 11.29 -44.30 8.82
CA ALA A 253 11.62 -43.54 10.03
C ALA A 253 12.13 -44.44 11.18
N MET A 254 11.56 -45.63 11.37
CA MET A 254 12.06 -46.62 12.34
C MET A 254 13.48 -47.08 12.02
N LYS A 255 13.79 -47.34 10.74
CA LYS A 255 15.15 -47.72 10.30
C LYS A 255 16.13 -46.58 10.51
N GLU A 256 15.74 -45.35 10.21
CA GLU A 256 16.54 -44.17 10.47
C GLU A 256 16.79 -44.01 11.98
N PHE A 257 15.75 -44.16 12.81
CA PHE A 257 15.87 -44.11 14.26
C PHE A 257 16.86 -45.15 14.82
N GLN A 258 16.81 -46.39 14.34
CA GLN A 258 17.73 -47.46 14.75
C GLN A 258 19.20 -47.20 14.35
N GLN A 259 19.44 -46.41 13.31
CA GLN A 259 20.79 -46.08 12.83
C GLN A 259 21.39 -44.86 13.54
N ILE A 260 20.58 -44.15 14.32
CA ILE A 260 21.01 -42.94 15.02
C ILE A 260 21.82 -43.31 16.27
N ASP A 261 22.98 -42.66 16.42
CA ASP A 261 23.72 -42.68 17.67
C ASP A 261 22.96 -41.86 18.72
N ILE A 262 22.25 -42.57 19.59
CA ILE A 262 21.45 -41.99 20.67
C ILE A 262 22.33 -41.18 21.63
N GLN A 263 23.54 -41.64 21.94
CA GLN A 263 24.41 -40.92 22.87
C GLN A 263 24.91 -39.61 22.26
N GLN A 264 25.25 -39.61 20.97
CA GLN A 264 25.58 -38.38 20.25
C GLN A 264 24.40 -37.40 20.25
N ASN A 265 23.17 -37.90 20.03
CA ASN A 265 21.97 -37.05 20.02
C ASN A 265 21.64 -36.50 21.41
N ILE A 266 21.89 -37.25 22.48
CA ILE A 266 21.77 -36.74 23.86
C ILE A 266 22.76 -35.59 24.09
N ASN A 267 24.00 -35.71 23.62
CA ASN A 267 24.98 -34.62 23.76
C ASN A 267 24.55 -33.35 22.96
N LEU A 268 23.96 -33.54 21.77
CA LEU A 268 23.39 -32.44 21.01
C LEU A 268 22.17 -31.83 21.71
N LEU A 269 21.31 -32.67 22.29
CA LEU A 269 20.15 -32.24 23.05
C LEU A 269 20.55 -31.43 24.30
N ASP A 270 21.58 -31.85 25.03
CA ASP A 270 22.13 -31.08 26.16
C ASP A 270 22.65 -29.70 25.70
N THR A 271 23.29 -29.63 24.53
CA THR A 271 23.70 -28.35 23.94
C THR A 271 22.49 -27.44 23.65
N GLN A 272 21.43 -27.99 23.06
CA GLN A 272 20.20 -27.22 22.78
C GLN A 272 19.44 -26.84 24.06
N LYS A 273 19.44 -27.72 25.06
CA LYS A 273 18.90 -27.47 26.40
C LYS A 273 19.60 -26.30 27.08
N GLN A 274 20.93 -26.24 27.01
CA GLN A 274 21.71 -25.13 27.55
C GLN A 274 21.37 -23.80 26.84
N ALA A 275 21.19 -23.82 25.51
CA ALA A 275 20.76 -22.65 24.76
C ALA A 275 19.36 -22.17 25.20
N LEU A 276 18.41 -23.09 25.31
CA LEU A 276 17.04 -22.80 25.76
C LEU A 276 17.01 -22.31 27.21
N SER A 277 17.87 -22.86 28.08
CA SER A 277 18.03 -22.41 29.46
C SER A 277 18.61 -21.00 29.52
N GLY A 278 19.56 -20.68 28.63
CA GLY A 278 20.06 -19.32 28.43
C GLY A 278 18.95 -18.33 28.07
N ILE A 279 18.05 -18.70 27.15
CA ILE A 279 16.89 -17.88 26.78
C ILE A 279 15.94 -17.68 27.96
N TYR A 280 15.58 -18.74 28.67
CA TYR A 280 14.71 -18.63 29.85
C TYR A 280 15.35 -17.75 30.95
N ASN A 281 16.65 -17.91 31.19
CA ASN A 281 17.38 -17.07 32.14
C ASN A 281 17.41 -15.60 31.71
N ASP A 282 17.51 -15.31 30.41
CA ASP A 282 17.40 -13.95 29.86
C ASP A 282 15.99 -13.37 30.09
N PHE A 283 14.94 -14.20 29.98
CA PHE A 283 13.56 -13.77 30.17
C PHE A 283 13.26 -13.35 31.60
N ILE A 284 13.83 -14.03 32.59
CA ILE A 284 13.61 -13.73 34.02
C ILE A 284 14.51 -12.60 34.56
N THR A 285 15.35 -11.98 33.72
CA THR A 285 16.12 -10.80 34.12
C THR A 285 15.21 -9.61 34.40
N HIS A 286 15.69 -8.65 35.19
CA HIS A 286 14.92 -7.44 35.53
C HIS A 286 14.42 -6.69 34.28
N ASP A 287 15.22 -6.66 33.22
CA ASP A 287 14.94 -5.90 32.00
C ASP A 287 13.87 -6.57 31.12
N ASN A 288 13.79 -7.91 31.12
CA ASN A 288 12.88 -8.67 30.26
C ASN A 288 11.67 -9.26 31.00
N PHE A 289 11.66 -9.28 32.34
CA PHE A 289 10.64 -10.00 33.10
C PHE A 289 9.21 -9.56 32.78
N LEU A 290 8.93 -8.25 32.74
CA LEU A 290 7.58 -7.77 32.42
C LEU A 290 7.24 -7.88 30.93
N ILE A 291 8.25 -7.83 30.06
CA ILE A 291 8.09 -7.90 28.60
C ILE A 291 7.71 -9.33 28.20
N THR A 292 8.40 -10.31 28.79
CA THR A 292 8.24 -11.72 28.48
C THR A 292 7.01 -12.35 29.11
N GLN A 293 6.29 -11.62 29.99
CA GLN A 293 4.96 -11.95 30.50
C GLN A 293 3.83 -11.82 29.46
N GLN A 294 4.16 -11.33 28.25
CA GLN A 294 3.22 -11.10 27.17
C GLN A 294 3.26 -12.25 26.16
N PRO A 295 2.17 -12.45 25.38
CA PRO A 295 2.18 -13.40 24.28
C PRO A 295 3.26 -13.08 23.25
N GLY A 296 3.83 -14.11 22.63
CA GLY A 296 4.85 -13.94 21.61
C GLY A 296 4.36 -13.20 20.36
N ILE A 297 5.29 -12.53 19.68
CA ILE A 297 5.05 -11.86 18.39
C ILE A 297 6.05 -12.44 17.39
N LEU A 298 5.62 -13.35 16.50
CA LEU A 298 6.52 -13.91 15.47
C LEU A 298 6.85 -12.88 14.37
N ARG A 299 5.88 -12.05 14.02
CA ARG A 299 6.02 -11.02 13.00
C ARG A 299 5.35 -9.74 13.47
N LEU A 300 6.09 -8.63 13.41
CA LEU A 300 5.55 -7.30 13.62
C LEU A 300 4.54 -6.97 12.52
N ASP A 301 3.51 -6.21 12.85
CA ASP A 301 2.64 -5.66 11.82
C ASP A 301 3.43 -4.73 10.89
N GLU A 302 2.87 -4.46 9.71
CA GLU A 302 3.58 -3.72 8.66
C GLU A 302 3.96 -2.30 9.11
N VAL A 303 3.08 -1.65 9.88
CA VAL A 303 3.30 -0.28 10.37
C VAL A 303 4.39 -0.26 11.43
N ASP A 304 4.31 -1.11 12.45
CA ASP A 304 5.35 -1.24 13.49
C ASP A 304 6.71 -1.55 12.85
N SER A 305 6.74 -2.44 11.86
CA SER A 305 7.96 -2.79 11.13
C SER A 305 8.54 -1.59 10.37
N MET A 306 7.69 -0.77 9.73
CA MET A 306 8.10 0.48 9.08
C MET A 306 8.64 1.49 10.10
N LEU A 307 7.96 1.67 11.23
CA LEU A 307 8.36 2.61 12.28
C LEU A 307 9.69 2.22 12.93
N ILE A 308 9.90 0.94 13.24
CA ILE A 308 11.18 0.44 13.77
C ILE A 308 12.32 0.65 12.78
N GLY A 309 12.03 0.46 11.49
CA GLY A 309 12.99 0.70 10.41
C GLY A 309 13.26 2.18 10.12
N PHE A 310 12.51 3.11 10.71
CA PHE A 310 12.54 4.53 10.35
C PHE A 310 13.83 5.22 10.80
N ASN A 311 14.62 5.66 9.83
CA ASN A 311 15.89 6.34 10.04
C ASN A 311 16.21 7.30 8.88
N GLN A 312 17.40 7.92 8.91
CA GLN A 312 17.82 8.92 7.92
C GLN A 312 17.76 8.43 6.46
N ARG A 313 17.89 7.13 6.20
CA ARG A 313 17.78 6.56 4.84
C ARG A 313 16.36 6.67 4.27
N ASN A 314 15.36 6.86 5.12
CA ASN A 314 13.97 7.03 4.70
C ASN A 314 13.62 8.48 4.37
N PHE A 315 14.48 9.44 4.71
CA PHE A 315 14.14 10.86 4.62
C PHE A 315 14.16 11.41 3.20
N THR A 316 14.84 10.72 2.28
CA THR A 316 15.15 11.24 0.96
C THR A 316 14.60 10.36 -0.16
N CYS A 317 14.20 11.02 -1.24
CA CYS A 317 13.71 10.35 -2.44
C CYS A 317 14.93 9.86 -3.26
N PRO A 318 15.07 8.55 -3.51
CA PRO A 318 16.35 7.95 -3.93
C PRO A 318 16.75 8.25 -5.38
N ASP A 319 15.81 8.59 -6.26
CA ASP A 319 16.02 8.77 -7.71
C ASP A 319 15.83 10.23 -8.17
N THR A 320 16.30 11.18 -7.35
CA THR A 320 16.07 12.61 -7.57
C THR A 320 17.02 13.19 -8.62
N PHE A 321 16.44 13.74 -9.70
CA PHE A 321 17.18 14.39 -10.79
C PHE A 321 18.01 15.59 -10.33
N ASP A 322 17.49 16.35 -9.37
CA ASP A 322 18.10 17.56 -8.81
C ASP A 322 19.08 17.27 -7.64
N GLY A 323 19.42 16.00 -7.42
CA GLY A 323 20.20 15.53 -6.29
C GLY A 323 19.34 15.12 -5.10
N THR A 324 19.95 14.57 -4.04
CA THR A 324 19.23 13.92 -2.92
C THR A 324 18.31 14.87 -2.14
N GLU A 325 17.05 14.97 -2.55
CA GLU A 325 16.05 15.81 -1.89
C GLU A 325 15.19 15.04 -0.87
N ARG A 326 14.75 15.75 0.18
CA ARG A 326 13.87 15.21 1.22
C ARG A 326 12.42 15.14 0.74
N TYR A 327 11.65 14.17 1.24
CA TYR A 327 10.21 14.15 0.99
C TYR A 327 9.55 15.44 1.50
N ILE A 328 8.61 15.96 0.71
CA ILE A 328 7.86 17.16 1.07
C ILE A 328 6.67 16.71 1.92
N ILE A 329 6.59 17.25 3.13
CA ILE A 329 5.49 17.00 4.07
C ILE A 329 4.65 18.26 4.14
N SER A 330 3.34 18.12 3.94
CA SER A 330 2.41 19.24 4.10
C SER A 330 1.12 18.81 4.76
N TYR A 331 0.57 19.69 5.59
CA TYR A 331 -0.66 19.46 6.32
C TYR A 331 -1.46 20.75 6.44
N LYS A 332 -2.77 20.61 6.59
CA LYS A 332 -3.65 21.76 6.84
C LYS A 332 -3.74 22.00 8.35
N PRO A 333 -3.50 23.22 8.86
CA PRO A 333 -3.63 23.50 10.29
C PRO A 333 -5.02 23.09 10.81
N ASN A 334 -5.06 22.47 11.98
CA ASN A 334 -6.29 21.95 12.62
C ASN A 334 -7.05 20.90 11.78
N SER A 335 -6.33 20.14 10.94
CA SER A 335 -6.90 19.04 10.17
C SER A 335 -6.04 17.79 10.31
N THR A 336 -6.65 16.62 10.15
CA THR A 336 -5.95 15.33 9.96
C THR A 336 -5.39 15.18 8.54
N ASN A 337 -5.49 16.23 7.72
CA ASN A 337 -5.04 16.18 6.34
C ASN A 337 -3.52 16.21 6.28
N LEU A 338 -2.92 15.08 5.90
CA LEU A 338 -1.49 14.89 5.72
C LEU A 338 -1.21 14.49 4.27
N VAL A 339 -0.24 15.18 3.67
CA VAL A 339 0.28 14.88 2.34
C VAL A 339 1.79 14.70 2.44
N VAL A 340 2.29 13.58 1.92
CA VAL A 340 3.73 13.32 1.75
C VAL A 340 3.97 13.06 0.28
N GLU A 341 4.90 13.78 -0.35
CA GLU A 341 5.19 13.65 -1.79
C GLU A 341 6.68 13.54 -2.10
N CYS A 342 7.00 12.79 -3.17
CA CYS A 342 8.37 12.77 -3.68
C CYS A 342 8.65 14.06 -4.46
N PRO A 343 9.78 14.73 -4.18
CA PRO A 343 10.19 15.94 -4.88
C PRO A 343 10.72 15.72 -6.30
N ASN A 344 10.99 14.48 -6.70
CA ASN A 344 11.60 14.17 -7.99
C ASN A 344 10.74 14.72 -9.15
N LEU A 345 11.39 15.37 -10.11
CA LEU A 345 10.76 16.02 -11.28
C LEU A 345 9.86 17.22 -10.97
N LEU A 346 9.65 17.59 -9.70
CA LEU A 346 8.72 18.69 -9.37
C LEU A 346 9.25 20.05 -9.81
N ASN A 347 10.56 20.31 -9.67
CA ASN A 347 11.14 21.57 -10.10
C ASN A 347 11.04 21.71 -11.64
N THR A 348 11.44 20.67 -12.38
CA THR A 348 11.29 20.65 -13.85
C THR A 348 9.84 20.76 -14.30
N PHE A 349 8.91 20.05 -13.64
CA PHE A 349 7.48 20.15 -13.91
C PHE A 349 6.97 21.58 -13.68
N HIS A 350 7.34 22.19 -12.57
CA HIS A 350 6.96 23.55 -12.21
C HIS A 350 7.51 24.60 -13.19
N GLU A 351 8.79 24.49 -13.57
CA GLU A 351 9.41 25.36 -14.57
C GLU A 351 8.70 25.31 -15.93
N ARG A 352 8.35 24.11 -16.40
CA ARG A 352 7.62 23.95 -17.67
C ARG A 352 6.19 24.47 -17.60
N LEU A 353 5.51 24.31 -16.45
CA LEU A 353 4.20 24.93 -16.25
C LEU A 353 4.29 26.45 -16.24
N MET A 354 5.33 27.02 -15.62
CA MET A 354 5.59 28.46 -15.63
C MET A 354 5.82 28.95 -17.07
N GLU A 355 6.63 28.23 -17.86
CA GLU A 355 6.85 28.56 -19.28
C GLU A 355 5.55 28.48 -20.08
N ALA A 356 4.79 27.39 -19.95
CA ALA A 356 3.53 27.18 -20.68
C ALA A 356 2.44 28.20 -20.32
N THR A 357 2.42 28.69 -19.08
CA THR A 357 1.45 29.67 -18.59
C THR A 357 1.87 31.12 -18.83
N THR A 358 3.15 31.39 -19.12
CA THR A 358 3.66 32.75 -19.36
C THR A 358 2.87 33.52 -20.44
N PRO A 359 2.58 32.93 -21.63
CA PRO A 359 1.76 33.61 -22.63
C PRO A 359 0.32 33.90 -22.18
N LEU A 360 -0.20 33.16 -21.19
CA LEU A 360 -1.56 33.30 -20.68
C LEU A 360 -1.70 34.43 -19.66
N GLN A 361 -0.60 34.88 -19.04
CA GLN A 361 -0.62 35.96 -18.06
C GLN A 361 -1.08 37.30 -18.64
N GLN A 362 -0.89 37.51 -19.95
CA GLN A 362 -1.18 38.75 -20.66
C GLN A 362 -2.43 38.68 -21.54
N VAL A 363 -3.28 37.68 -21.30
CA VAL A 363 -4.52 37.48 -22.03
C VAL A 363 -5.39 38.74 -21.99
N SER A 364 -5.79 39.19 -23.18
CA SER A 364 -6.36 40.52 -23.44
C SER A 364 -7.72 40.78 -22.78
N TRP A 365 -8.50 39.74 -22.46
CA TRP A 365 -9.86 39.89 -21.89
C TRP A 365 -9.94 39.86 -20.36
N PHE A 366 -8.88 39.48 -19.64
CA PHE A 366 -8.92 39.45 -18.17
C PHE A 366 -9.30 40.80 -17.53
N PRO A 367 -8.71 41.95 -17.95
CA PRO A 367 -9.10 43.24 -17.40
C PRO A 367 -10.57 43.60 -17.65
N TYR A 368 -11.17 43.10 -18.74
CA TYR A 368 -12.57 43.36 -19.06
C TYR A 368 -13.52 42.50 -18.22
N LEU A 369 -13.13 41.27 -17.86
CA LEU A 369 -13.87 40.48 -16.89
C LEU A 369 -13.86 41.13 -15.50
N ASP A 370 -12.73 41.72 -15.10
CA ASP A 370 -12.64 42.50 -13.86
C ASP A 370 -13.55 43.73 -13.92
N LYS A 371 -13.62 44.44 -15.06
CA LYS A 371 -14.57 45.54 -15.28
C LYS A 371 -16.03 45.07 -15.22
N VAL A 372 -16.38 43.95 -15.86
CA VAL A 372 -17.74 43.37 -15.79
C VAL A 372 -18.10 43.06 -14.34
N ARG A 373 -17.21 42.41 -13.60
CA ARG A 373 -17.44 42.07 -12.19
C ARG A 373 -17.60 43.32 -11.33
N ALA A 374 -16.69 44.29 -11.46
CA ALA A 374 -16.76 45.54 -10.72
C ALA A 374 -18.05 46.32 -11.02
N HIS A 375 -18.52 46.31 -12.28
CA HIS A 375 -19.78 46.93 -12.67
C HIS A 375 -21.00 46.25 -12.06
N LEU A 376 -21.01 44.92 -12.04
CA LEU A 376 -22.06 44.14 -11.38
C LEU A 376 -22.06 44.37 -9.87
N ASP A 377 -20.90 44.37 -9.22
CA ASP A 377 -20.78 44.65 -7.79
C ASP A 377 -21.24 46.08 -7.45
N SER A 378 -20.91 47.07 -8.30
CA SER A 378 -21.44 48.44 -8.20
C SER A 378 -22.97 48.46 -8.31
N THR A 379 -23.53 47.73 -9.29
CA THR A 379 -24.99 47.62 -9.46
C THR A 379 -25.65 46.95 -8.26
N ILE A 380 -25.05 45.89 -7.71
CA ILE A 380 -25.52 45.21 -6.49
C ILE A 380 -25.52 46.16 -5.30
N ASN A 381 -24.45 46.93 -5.13
CA ASN A 381 -24.35 47.92 -4.06
C ASN A 381 -25.44 48.99 -4.18
N TYR A 382 -25.69 49.47 -5.40
CA TYR A 382 -26.77 50.42 -5.67
C TYR A 382 -28.15 49.81 -5.40
N MET A 383 -28.41 48.59 -5.86
CA MET A 383 -29.65 47.85 -5.57
C MET A 383 -29.88 47.65 -4.07
N ASN A 384 -28.82 47.37 -3.31
CA ASN A 384 -28.91 47.28 -1.84
C ASN A 384 -29.25 48.62 -1.20
N PHE A 385 -28.67 49.72 -1.68
CA PHE A 385 -29.05 51.06 -1.24
C PHE A 385 -30.54 51.35 -1.51
N VAL A 386 -31.02 51.03 -2.72
CA VAL A 386 -32.45 51.16 -3.08
C VAL A 386 -33.32 50.31 -2.15
N LYS A 387 -32.92 49.07 -1.87
CA LYS A 387 -33.62 48.16 -0.96
C LYS A 387 -33.79 48.77 0.43
N GLU A 388 -32.74 49.36 1.00
CA GLU A 388 -32.80 49.99 2.32
C GLU A 388 -33.66 51.26 2.33
N ARG A 389 -33.67 52.04 1.24
CA ARG A 389 -34.60 53.17 1.10
C ARG A 389 -36.06 52.71 1.07
N TYR A 390 -36.38 51.64 0.34
CA TYR A 390 -37.72 51.07 0.30
C TYR A 390 -38.17 50.51 1.65
N ARG A 391 -37.25 49.92 2.43
CA ARG A 391 -37.54 49.46 3.81
C ARG A 391 -37.96 50.60 4.74
N LEU A 392 -37.36 51.78 4.60
CA LEU A 392 -37.63 52.92 5.47
C LEU A 392 -38.99 53.58 5.18
N ILE A 393 -39.51 53.48 3.95
CA ILE A 393 -40.70 54.24 3.51
C ILE A 393 -42.03 53.52 3.84
N ARG A 394 -42.02 52.28 4.39
CA ARG A 394 -43.20 51.51 4.87
C ARG A 394 -44.45 51.59 3.97
N LEU A 395 -44.30 51.33 2.67
CA LEU A 395 -45.44 51.24 1.75
C LEU A 395 -45.94 49.80 1.64
N ASP A 396 -47.26 49.61 1.58
CA ASP A 396 -47.92 48.30 1.44
C ASP A 396 -47.50 47.53 0.16
N LYS A 397 -46.91 48.22 -0.83
CA LYS A 397 -46.38 47.64 -2.09
C LYS A 397 -44.85 47.42 -2.10
N SER A 398 -44.15 47.69 -0.99
CA SER A 398 -42.68 47.58 -0.94
C SER A 398 -42.16 46.13 -0.91
N GLY A 399 -43.00 45.16 -0.54
CA GLY A 399 -42.62 43.75 -0.43
C GLY A 399 -42.15 43.12 -1.74
N GLU A 400 -42.89 43.36 -2.84
CA GLU A 400 -42.58 42.81 -4.16
C GLU A 400 -41.27 43.39 -4.74
N VAL A 401 -41.05 44.70 -4.62
CA VAL A 401 -39.82 45.37 -5.05
C VAL A 401 -38.61 44.85 -4.26
N VAL A 402 -38.73 44.71 -2.94
CA VAL A 402 -37.66 44.20 -2.08
C VAL A 402 -37.35 42.72 -2.36
N LEU A 403 -38.37 41.91 -2.67
CA LEU A 403 -38.18 40.51 -3.06
C LEU A 403 -37.44 40.40 -4.39
N ASN A 404 -37.91 41.10 -5.43
CA ASN A 404 -37.26 41.12 -6.74
C ASN A 404 -35.81 41.62 -6.66
N LEU A 405 -35.53 42.65 -5.85
CA LEU A 405 -34.16 43.12 -5.59
C LEU A 405 -33.28 42.01 -5.00
N LYS A 406 -33.77 41.25 -4.01
CA LYS A 406 -33.02 40.15 -3.39
C LYS A 406 -32.75 39.03 -4.39
N GLU A 407 -33.74 38.67 -5.19
CA GLU A 407 -33.61 37.62 -6.22
C GLU A 407 -32.58 38.01 -7.28
N ILE A 408 -32.66 39.24 -7.82
CA ILE A 408 -31.70 39.73 -8.82
C ILE A 408 -30.28 39.76 -8.24
N VAL A 409 -30.11 40.24 -7.00
CA VAL A 409 -28.78 40.27 -6.35
C VAL A 409 -28.21 38.86 -6.17
N ALA A 410 -29.02 37.90 -5.70
CA ALA A 410 -28.58 36.51 -5.55
C ALA A 410 -28.23 35.87 -6.91
N GLU A 411 -29.00 36.16 -7.96
CA GLU A 411 -28.74 35.66 -9.31
C GLU A 411 -27.51 36.30 -9.96
N MET A 412 -27.23 37.58 -9.69
CA MET A 412 -26.02 38.27 -10.16
C MET A 412 -24.76 37.71 -9.52
N GLN A 413 -24.82 37.31 -8.25
CA GLN A 413 -23.72 36.62 -7.58
C GLN A 413 -23.39 35.27 -8.23
N SER A 414 -24.32 34.67 -8.97
CA SER A 414 -24.11 33.41 -9.70
C SER A 414 -23.39 33.59 -11.05
N LEU A 415 -22.78 34.74 -11.33
CA LEU A 415 -22.00 34.97 -12.56
C LEU A 415 -20.89 33.94 -12.73
N ASP A 416 -20.32 33.46 -11.63
CA ASP A 416 -19.26 32.44 -11.60
C ASP A 416 -19.70 31.10 -12.19
N ASN A 417 -21.00 30.89 -12.41
CA ASN A 417 -21.56 29.71 -13.09
C ASN A 417 -21.65 29.87 -14.62
N VAL A 418 -21.50 31.09 -15.15
CA VAL A 418 -21.48 31.34 -16.59
C VAL A 418 -20.20 30.76 -17.17
N LEU A 419 -20.32 29.89 -18.17
CA LEU A 419 -19.21 29.07 -18.65
C LEU A 419 -18.00 29.90 -19.09
N PHE A 420 -18.17 30.95 -19.91
CA PHE A 420 -17.04 31.81 -20.32
C PHE A 420 -16.33 32.48 -19.14
N TYR A 421 -17.09 33.04 -18.21
CA TYR A 421 -16.57 33.71 -17.03
C TYR A 421 -15.85 32.71 -16.11
N ARG A 422 -16.52 31.59 -15.81
CA ARG A 422 -16.00 30.49 -14.99
C ARG A 422 -14.69 29.95 -15.51
N TYR A 423 -14.60 29.66 -16.81
CA TYR A 423 -13.40 29.11 -17.41
C TYR A 423 -12.26 30.12 -17.42
N SER A 424 -12.54 31.40 -17.68
CA SER A 424 -11.53 32.44 -17.60
C SER A 424 -10.98 32.60 -16.18
N GLN A 425 -11.85 32.54 -15.16
CA GLN A 425 -11.40 32.56 -13.76
C GLN A 425 -10.58 31.32 -13.40
N ARG A 426 -10.95 30.12 -13.87
CA ARG A 426 -10.15 28.91 -13.65
C ARG A 426 -8.74 29.02 -14.24
N VAL A 427 -8.62 29.55 -15.47
CA VAL A 427 -7.31 29.80 -16.08
C VAL A 427 -6.50 30.78 -15.23
N ARG A 428 -7.10 31.87 -14.78
CA ARG A 428 -6.42 32.85 -13.91
C ARG A 428 -5.98 32.25 -12.58
N THR A 429 -6.87 31.56 -11.87
CA THR A 429 -6.55 30.89 -10.60
C THR A 429 -5.45 29.86 -10.77
N PHE A 430 -5.43 29.12 -11.88
CA PHE A 430 -4.34 28.20 -12.19
C PHE A 430 -3.01 28.92 -12.37
N ILE A 431 -2.98 29.99 -13.17
CA ILE A 431 -1.78 30.83 -13.37
C ILE A 431 -1.25 31.34 -12.03
N ASP A 432 -2.12 31.90 -11.18
CA ASP A 432 -1.74 32.43 -9.86
C ASP A 432 -1.22 31.32 -8.93
N THR A 433 -1.81 30.12 -9.01
CA THR A 433 -1.37 28.97 -8.19
C THR A 433 -0.02 28.44 -8.65
N VAL A 434 0.19 28.29 -9.96
CA VAL A 434 1.47 27.86 -10.53
C VAL A 434 2.60 28.81 -10.16
N GLN A 435 2.36 30.10 -9.91
CA GLN A 435 3.42 31.02 -9.46
C GLN A 435 3.94 30.72 -8.05
N THR A 436 3.18 30.01 -7.21
CA THR A 436 3.48 29.87 -5.77
C THR A 436 3.56 28.42 -5.30
N GLU A 437 3.00 27.47 -6.05
CA GLU A 437 2.93 26.07 -5.68
C GLU A 437 3.64 25.20 -6.72
N LYS A 438 4.41 24.22 -6.23
CA LYS A 438 5.15 23.24 -7.05
C LYS A 438 4.69 21.79 -6.83
N LYS A 439 3.86 21.56 -5.81
CA LYS A 439 3.40 20.24 -5.41
C LYS A 439 2.52 19.60 -6.47
N LEU A 440 2.89 18.39 -6.90
CA LEU A 440 2.10 17.61 -7.84
C LEU A 440 0.71 17.28 -7.28
N SER A 441 0.61 17.05 -5.97
CA SER A 441 -0.64 16.80 -5.26
C SER A 441 -1.67 17.94 -5.35
N VAL A 442 -1.21 19.17 -5.56
CA VAL A 442 -2.06 20.36 -5.77
C VAL A 442 -2.28 20.63 -7.26
N LEU A 443 -1.22 20.57 -8.05
CA LEU A 443 -1.26 20.98 -9.45
C LEU A 443 -1.94 19.97 -10.37
N LYS A 444 -1.80 18.65 -10.12
CA LYS A 444 -2.43 17.60 -10.94
C LYS A 444 -3.95 17.80 -11.13
N PRO A 445 -4.77 17.86 -10.06
CA PRO A 445 -6.21 18.03 -10.22
C PRO A 445 -6.57 19.36 -10.90
N MET A 446 -5.79 20.42 -10.65
CA MET A 446 -6.01 21.71 -11.31
C MET A 446 -5.71 21.67 -12.81
N VAL A 447 -4.66 20.94 -13.23
CA VAL A 447 -4.34 20.72 -14.64
C VAL A 447 -5.48 19.94 -15.32
N GLU A 448 -5.91 18.83 -14.72
CA GLU A 448 -7.01 18.01 -15.24
C GLU A 448 -8.31 18.82 -15.42
N ASP A 449 -8.63 19.67 -14.45
CA ASP A 449 -9.78 20.58 -14.50
C ASP A 449 -9.65 21.73 -15.52
N LEU A 450 -8.43 22.01 -16.00
CA LEU A 450 -8.08 23.15 -16.86
C LEU A 450 -8.03 22.81 -18.35
N LEU A 451 -7.68 21.57 -18.73
CA LEU A 451 -7.47 21.20 -20.14
C LEU A 451 -8.70 21.51 -21.02
N ASN A 452 -9.89 21.13 -20.56
CA ASN A 452 -11.15 21.41 -21.26
C ASN A 452 -11.50 22.91 -21.33
N PRO A 453 -11.37 23.69 -20.23
CA PRO A 453 -11.46 25.14 -20.29
C PRO A 453 -10.58 25.82 -21.33
N LEU A 454 -9.31 25.41 -21.48
CA LEU A 454 -8.37 26.05 -22.43
C LEU A 454 -8.86 25.92 -23.87
N ASP A 455 -9.25 24.71 -24.30
CA ASP A 455 -9.80 24.49 -25.65
C ASP A 455 -11.08 25.27 -25.88
N THR A 456 -11.99 25.22 -24.90
CA THR A 456 -13.29 25.89 -25.01
C THR A 456 -13.12 27.40 -25.13
N LEU A 457 -12.19 27.98 -24.36
CA LEU A 457 -11.85 29.39 -24.46
C LEU A 457 -11.17 29.71 -25.79
N ALA A 458 -10.26 28.86 -26.29
CA ALA A 458 -9.60 29.08 -27.57
C ALA A 458 -10.62 29.18 -28.72
N THR A 459 -11.55 28.23 -28.81
CA THR A 459 -12.63 28.26 -29.81
C THR A 459 -13.52 29.50 -29.67
N ARG A 460 -13.82 29.92 -28.44
CA ARG A 460 -14.65 31.11 -28.19
C ARG A 460 -13.95 32.41 -28.55
N VAL A 461 -12.66 32.52 -28.31
CA VAL A 461 -11.84 33.68 -28.70
C VAL A 461 -11.78 33.78 -30.22
N GLU A 462 -11.56 32.66 -30.94
CA GLU A 462 -11.55 32.65 -32.41
C GLU A 462 -12.88 33.04 -33.03
N THR A 463 -13.96 32.47 -32.51
CA THR A 463 -15.32 32.73 -33.00
C THR A 463 -15.89 34.04 -32.46
N ARG A 464 -15.17 34.70 -31.55
CA ARG A 464 -15.60 35.88 -30.79
C ARG A 464 -16.94 35.68 -30.06
N GLN A 465 -17.18 34.47 -29.57
CA GLN A 465 -18.44 34.07 -28.95
C GLN A 465 -18.38 34.09 -27.42
N VAL A 466 -19.06 35.08 -26.83
CA VAL A 466 -19.35 35.18 -25.39
C VAL A 466 -20.86 35.10 -25.11
N GLY A 467 -21.58 34.38 -25.96
CA GLY A 467 -23.04 34.39 -25.99
C GLY A 467 -23.74 33.91 -24.72
N ASP A 468 -23.09 33.07 -23.91
CA ASP A 468 -23.59 32.69 -22.58
C ASP A 468 -23.49 33.84 -21.57
N LEU A 469 -22.39 34.59 -21.59
CA LEU A 469 -22.22 35.81 -20.80
C LEU A 469 -23.21 36.89 -21.24
N GLU A 470 -23.33 37.13 -22.54
CA GLU A 470 -24.30 38.08 -23.09
C GLU A 470 -25.73 37.72 -22.70
N LYS A 471 -26.15 36.46 -22.89
CA LYS A 471 -27.48 35.99 -22.49
C LYS A 471 -27.72 36.18 -20.99
N ARG A 472 -26.73 35.89 -20.15
CA ARG A 472 -26.88 36.05 -18.70
C ARG A 472 -27.00 37.52 -18.30
N LEU A 473 -26.20 38.40 -18.90
CA LEU A 473 -26.30 39.84 -18.68
C LEU A 473 -27.62 40.40 -19.22
N GLN A 474 -28.05 39.98 -20.41
CA GLN A 474 -29.35 40.38 -20.96
C GLN A 474 -30.51 39.95 -20.05
N PHE A 475 -30.45 38.74 -19.49
CA PHE A 475 -31.41 38.26 -18.51
C PHE A 475 -31.46 39.14 -17.25
N PHE A 476 -30.31 39.53 -16.70
CA PHE A 476 -30.27 40.48 -15.59
C PHE A 476 -30.84 41.85 -16.00
N GLY A 477 -30.49 42.35 -17.18
CA GLY A 477 -31.00 43.61 -17.70
C GLY A 477 -32.52 43.63 -17.83
N GLN A 478 -33.12 42.57 -18.39
CA GLN A 478 -34.58 42.43 -18.49
C GLN A 478 -35.26 42.43 -17.12
N LYS A 479 -34.69 41.73 -16.13
CA LYS A 479 -35.20 41.75 -14.75
C LYS A 479 -35.08 43.12 -14.09
N ILE A 480 -33.98 43.84 -14.33
CA ILE A 480 -33.78 45.20 -13.81
C ILE A 480 -34.76 46.19 -14.47
N GLN A 481 -35.02 46.08 -15.77
CA GLN A 481 -36.02 46.90 -16.45
C GLN A 481 -37.44 46.65 -15.91
N ALA A 482 -37.78 45.37 -15.70
CA ALA A 482 -39.06 45.01 -15.07
C ALA A 482 -39.15 45.61 -13.66
N LEU A 483 -38.08 45.54 -12.87
CA LEU A 483 -38.00 46.16 -11.56
C LEU A 483 -38.18 47.69 -11.61
N ASP A 484 -37.49 48.39 -12.51
CA ASP A 484 -37.61 49.85 -12.68
C ASP A 484 -39.03 50.30 -13.05
N SER A 485 -39.80 49.43 -13.71
CA SER A 485 -41.22 49.68 -14.01
C SER A 485 -42.13 49.57 -12.78
N LEU A 486 -41.73 48.79 -11.77
CA LEU A 486 -42.45 48.60 -10.50
C LEU A 486 -42.15 49.71 -9.46
N ILE A 487 -41.05 50.45 -9.62
CA ILE A 487 -40.66 51.55 -8.74
C ILE A 487 -41.67 52.71 -8.89
N ASP A 488 -42.32 53.12 -7.79
CA ASP A 488 -43.35 54.17 -7.78
C ASP A 488 -42.78 55.54 -8.20
N VAL A 489 -43.51 56.25 -9.07
CA VAL A 489 -43.21 57.61 -9.55
C VAL A 489 -42.95 58.59 -8.40
N ARG A 490 -43.60 58.41 -7.23
CA ARG A 490 -43.38 59.26 -6.04
C ARG A 490 -42.01 59.08 -5.41
N ILE A 491 -41.40 57.89 -5.53
CA ILE A 491 -40.05 57.56 -5.02
C ILE A 491 -38.98 57.81 -6.09
N LYS A 492 -39.34 57.83 -7.38
CA LYS A 492 -38.40 58.11 -8.50
C LYS A 492 -37.66 59.43 -8.39
N LYS A 493 -38.14 60.38 -7.58
CA LYS A 493 -37.44 61.65 -7.33
C LYS A 493 -36.15 61.47 -6.50
N ASP A 494 -36.13 60.48 -5.62
CA ASP A 494 -35.02 60.20 -4.70
C ASP A 494 -34.26 58.91 -5.03
N VAL A 495 -34.83 58.07 -5.91
CA VAL A 495 -34.24 56.82 -6.40
C VAL A 495 -34.27 56.81 -7.93
N PRO A 496 -33.16 57.16 -8.60
CA PRO A 496 -33.00 56.97 -10.04
C PRO A 496 -33.25 55.52 -10.48
N ALA A 497 -33.60 55.33 -11.75
CA ALA A 497 -33.70 54.01 -12.36
C ALA A 497 -32.34 53.29 -12.31
N ILE A 498 -32.36 51.98 -12.09
CA ILE A 498 -31.16 51.15 -11.95
C ILE A 498 -30.59 50.79 -13.33
N TYR A 499 -31.46 50.59 -14.32
CA TYR A 499 -31.08 50.10 -15.64
C TYR A 499 -30.07 50.99 -16.40
N PRO A 500 -30.17 52.34 -16.42
CA PRO A 500 -29.22 53.18 -17.15
C PRO A 500 -27.78 53.07 -16.66
N GLU A 501 -27.56 52.71 -15.39
CA GLU A 501 -26.22 52.41 -14.91
C GLU A 501 -25.83 50.99 -15.31
N TYR A 502 -26.74 50.03 -15.16
CA TYR A 502 -26.50 48.63 -15.52
C TYR A 502 -26.13 48.44 -17.00
N GLU A 503 -26.83 49.10 -17.92
CA GLU A 503 -26.70 48.89 -19.38
C GLU A 503 -25.29 49.15 -19.90
N LYS A 504 -24.47 49.93 -19.18
CA LYS A 504 -23.06 50.16 -19.50
C LYS A 504 -22.24 48.86 -19.56
N VAL A 505 -22.68 47.80 -18.86
CA VAL A 505 -22.02 46.48 -18.91
C VAL A 505 -21.98 45.90 -20.32
N PHE A 506 -22.98 46.19 -21.16
CA PHE A 506 -22.99 45.71 -22.54
C PHE A 506 -21.89 46.37 -23.38
N GLY A 507 -21.58 47.64 -23.13
CA GLY A 507 -20.43 48.32 -23.73
C GLY A 507 -19.11 47.65 -23.35
N ILE A 508 -18.95 47.25 -22.08
CA ILE A 508 -17.76 46.53 -21.60
C ILE A 508 -17.62 45.17 -22.32
N VAL A 509 -18.73 44.47 -22.59
CA VAL A 509 -18.74 43.19 -23.31
C VAL A 509 -18.43 43.37 -24.80
N GLU A 510 -18.91 44.43 -25.44
CA GLU A 510 -18.53 44.77 -26.81
C GLU A 510 -17.02 45.09 -26.91
N GLU A 511 -16.50 45.87 -25.96
CA GLU A 511 -15.06 46.13 -25.86
C GLU A 511 -14.27 44.82 -25.65
N LEU A 512 -14.73 43.94 -24.76
CA LEU A 512 -14.14 42.61 -24.54
C LEU A 512 -14.06 41.80 -25.83
N LYS A 513 -15.15 41.74 -26.61
CA LYS A 513 -15.14 41.02 -27.90
C LYS A 513 -14.17 41.64 -28.89
N SER A 514 -14.01 42.96 -28.85
CA SER A 514 -13.10 43.69 -29.73
C SER A 514 -11.62 43.43 -29.42
N THR A 515 -11.30 43.05 -28.17
CA THR A 515 -9.92 42.75 -27.77
C THR A 515 -9.46 41.34 -28.10
N PHE A 516 -10.39 40.44 -28.47
CA PHE A 516 -10.05 39.07 -28.84
C PHE A 516 -9.06 39.00 -30.01
N ASN A 517 -7.86 38.54 -29.67
CA ASN A 517 -6.75 38.34 -30.58
C ASN A 517 -6.67 36.86 -30.97
N PRO A 518 -6.66 36.50 -32.27
CA PRO A 518 -6.43 35.12 -32.71
C PRO A 518 -5.16 34.49 -32.13
N GLN A 519 -4.13 35.30 -31.82
CA GLN A 519 -2.92 34.83 -31.17
C GLN A 519 -3.19 34.30 -29.75
N ASP A 520 -4.15 34.86 -29.01
CA ASP A 520 -4.50 34.37 -27.67
C ASP A 520 -5.11 32.95 -27.75
N ALA A 521 -5.88 32.65 -28.81
CA ALA A 521 -6.41 31.31 -29.04
C ALA A 521 -5.29 30.30 -29.38
N VAL A 522 -4.30 30.72 -30.16
CA VAL A 522 -3.10 29.90 -30.43
C VAL A 522 -2.33 29.66 -29.13
N ASN A 523 -2.14 30.70 -28.30
CA ASN A 523 -1.47 30.60 -27.01
C ASN A 523 -2.21 29.63 -26.07
N LEU A 524 -3.54 29.68 -26.00
CA LEU A 524 -4.35 28.75 -25.20
C LEU A 524 -4.16 27.29 -25.64
N ARG A 525 -4.16 27.00 -26.94
CA ARG A 525 -3.95 25.63 -27.44
C ARG A 525 -2.53 25.13 -27.22
N ASN A 526 -1.54 25.99 -27.46
CA ASN A 526 -0.15 25.65 -27.21
C ASN A 526 0.06 25.38 -25.71
N ALA A 527 -0.47 26.25 -24.84
CA ALA A 527 -0.40 26.07 -23.39
C ALA A 527 -1.09 24.78 -22.96
N ARG A 528 -2.27 24.44 -23.50
CA ARG A 528 -2.94 23.16 -23.22
C ARG A 528 -2.03 21.98 -23.52
N SER A 529 -1.48 21.92 -24.73
CA SER A 529 -0.60 20.81 -25.14
C SER A 529 0.65 20.73 -24.26
N SER A 530 1.31 21.85 -23.99
CA SER A 530 2.50 21.90 -23.14
C SER A 530 2.22 21.57 -21.67
N ILE A 531 1.08 21.99 -21.13
CA ILE A 531 0.65 21.66 -19.76
C ILE A 531 0.32 20.16 -19.65
N GLU A 532 -0.41 19.60 -20.63
CA GLU A 532 -0.75 18.18 -20.68
C GLU A 532 0.52 17.33 -20.81
N GLU A 533 1.43 17.69 -21.72
CA GLU A 533 2.73 17.03 -21.89
C GLU A 533 3.58 17.10 -20.62
N SER A 534 3.64 18.27 -19.96
CA SER A 534 4.39 18.43 -18.71
C SER A 534 3.84 17.57 -17.58
N LEU A 535 2.51 17.45 -17.46
CA LEU A 535 1.89 16.55 -16.48
C LEU A 535 2.18 15.08 -16.81
N LEU A 536 2.05 14.69 -18.08
CA LEU A 536 2.34 13.33 -18.52
C LEU A 536 3.80 12.96 -18.31
N GLU A 537 4.75 13.88 -18.51
CA GLU A 537 6.16 13.66 -18.19
C GLU A 537 6.42 13.56 -16.68
N ALA A 538 5.74 14.35 -15.85
CA ALA A 538 5.87 14.24 -14.39
C ALA A 538 5.34 12.88 -13.88
N LEU A 539 4.25 12.39 -14.45
CA LEU A 539 3.62 11.10 -14.08
C LEU A 539 4.36 9.90 -14.68
N ASN A 540 4.63 9.93 -15.98
CA ASN A 540 5.27 8.82 -16.69
C ASN A 540 6.77 8.81 -16.53
N GLY A 541 7.39 9.94 -16.14
CA GLY A 541 8.82 10.10 -16.07
C GLY A 541 9.49 10.41 -17.41
N TYR A 542 10.81 10.63 -17.36
CA TYR A 542 11.64 10.91 -18.53
C TYR A 542 12.72 9.83 -18.73
N HIS A 543 13.33 9.81 -19.91
CA HIS A 543 14.40 8.88 -20.27
C HIS A 543 15.76 9.58 -20.38
N GLU A 544 16.72 9.20 -19.55
CA GLU A 544 18.12 9.62 -19.62
C GLU A 544 18.93 8.61 -20.45
N ARG A 545 19.76 9.08 -21.39
CA ARG A 545 20.70 8.18 -22.08
C ARG A 545 21.87 7.83 -21.16
N VAL A 546 22.01 6.54 -20.87
CA VAL A 546 23.10 5.98 -20.07
C VAL A 546 23.94 5.01 -20.91
N TYR A 547 25.25 5.00 -20.68
CA TYR A 547 26.19 4.13 -21.40
C TYR A 547 26.07 4.24 -22.95
N GLY A 548 25.82 5.46 -23.45
CA GLY A 548 25.79 5.82 -24.88
C GLY A 548 24.51 5.44 -25.63
N VAL A 549 24.04 4.20 -25.51
CA VAL A 549 22.91 3.66 -26.30
C VAL A 549 21.73 3.16 -25.47
N PHE A 550 21.89 3.04 -24.15
CA PHE A 550 20.82 2.58 -23.26
C PHE A 550 20.09 3.77 -22.65
N THR A 551 18.88 3.53 -22.16
CA THR A 551 18.06 4.55 -21.52
C THR A 551 17.68 4.11 -20.12
N LYS A 552 17.85 5.01 -19.15
CA LYS A 552 17.34 4.88 -17.79
C LYS A 552 16.10 5.76 -17.65
N LYS A 553 15.04 5.21 -17.08
CA LYS A 553 13.79 5.91 -16.79
C LYS A 553 13.82 6.48 -15.38
N HIS A 554 13.53 7.77 -15.25
CA HIS A 554 13.38 8.46 -13.97
C HIS A 554 11.92 8.86 -13.82
N ILE A 555 11.30 8.52 -12.68
CA ILE A 555 9.87 8.77 -12.44
C ILE A 555 9.67 9.53 -11.13
N ASN A 556 8.62 10.34 -11.05
CA ASN A 556 8.11 10.77 -9.76
C ASN A 556 7.50 9.54 -9.06
N HIS A 557 7.87 9.29 -7.80
CA HIS A 557 7.38 8.11 -7.07
C HIS A 557 5.95 8.26 -6.53
N GLY A 558 5.36 9.44 -6.68
CA GLY A 558 3.99 9.78 -6.33
C GLY A 558 3.87 10.57 -5.03
N TYR A 559 2.65 10.57 -4.50
CA TYR A 559 2.30 11.17 -3.22
C TYR A 559 1.27 10.30 -2.48
N ILE A 560 1.20 10.46 -1.16
CA ILE A 560 0.12 9.95 -0.32
C ILE A 560 -0.64 11.14 0.22
N SER A 561 -1.95 11.19 -0.02
CA SER A 561 -2.84 12.22 0.51
C SER A 561 -3.97 11.56 1.28
N ASN A 562 -4.03 11.79 2.59
CA ASN A 562 -5.07 11.24 3.47
C ASN A 562 -5.24 9.71 3.37
N GLY A 563 -4.13 8.99 3.19
CA GLY A 563 -4.11 7.53 3.05
C GLY A 563 -4.28 7.03 1.61
N THR A 564 -4.67 7.90 0.67
CA THR A 564 -4.77 7.56 -0.75
C THR A 564 -3.40 7.68 -1.41
N LYS A 565 -2.90 6.57 -1.96
CA LYS A 565 -1.65 6.49 -2.72
C LYS A 565 -1.91 6.85 -4.19
N SER A 566 -1.15 7.81 -4.73
CA SER A 566 -1.35 8.30 -6.10
C SER A 566 -1.09 7.23 -7.16
N TRP A 567 -0.31 6.20 -6.85
CA TRP A 567 0.03 5.10 -7.75
C TRP A 567 -0.86 3.87 -7.62
N GLU A 568 -1.83 3.87 -6.69
CA GLU A 568 -2.85 2.81 -6.57
C GLU A 568 -4.19 3.22 -7.20
N SER A 569 -4.31 4.50 -7.58
CA SER A 569 -5.52 5.08 -8.19
C SER A 569 -5.41 5.23 -9.72
N GLU A 570 -4.31 4.75 -10.31
CA GLU A 570 -4.04 4.80 -11.76
C GLU A 570 -4.30 3.46 -12.48
N ASP A 571 -4.84 2.46 -11.76
CA ASP A 571 -5.48 1.25 -12.31
C ASP A 571 -7.01 1.45 -12.38
#